data_AF-A0A951VG71-F1
#
_entry.id   AF-A0A951VG71-F1
#
_cell.length_a   1.000
_cell.length_b   1.000
_cell.length_c   1.000
_cell.angle_alpha   90.00
_cell.angle_beta   90.00
_cell.angle_gamma   90.00
#
_symmetry.space_group_name_H-M   'P 1'
#
loop_
_entity.id
_entity.type
_entity.pdbx_description
1 polymer ?
#
loop_
_entity_poly.entity_id
_entity_poly.type
_entity_poly.pdbx_seq_one_letter_code
_entity_poly.pdbx_strand_id
1 'polypeptide(L)'
;MKEIDTIEKSEIFLSIIQSHKGIIYKVTNMYCKNVEDRQDLSQEIIIQLWKSFDNYDDKFKHSTWIYRISLNVAISFYRKENTRRKITNPLIDGIINFPDEVLTEDTETDLKILQQLVSQLK
;
A
#
# COMPACT_ATOMS: atom_id res chain seq x y z
N MET A 1 16.06 -28.64 9.73
CA MET A 1 16.54 -27.79 10.84
C MET A 1 16.27 -26.30 10.61
N LYS A 2 16.46 -25.73 9.41
CA LYS A 2 16.12 -24.31 9.11
C LYS A 2 14.62 -23.98 9.10
N GLU A 3 13.75 -24.93 8.75
CA GLU A 3 12.29 -24.71 8.77
C GLU A 3 11.72 -24.59 10.20
N ILE A 4 12.25 -25.36 11.14
CA ILE A 4 11.75 -25.40 12.53
C ILE A 4 12.00 -24.06 13.24
N ASP A 5 13.19 -23.49 13.04
CA ASP A 5 13.60 -22.18 13.56
C ASP A 5 12.71 -21.02 13.02
N THR A 6 12.24 -21.16 11.77
CA THR A 6 11.36 -20.16 11.16
C THR A 6 9.94 -20.21 11.73
N ILE A 7 9.45 -21.42 12.06
CA ILE A 7 8.13 -21.62 12.66
C ILE A 7 8.10 -21.03 14.08
N GLU A 8 9.10 -21.35 14.91
CA GLU A 8 9.20 -20.85 16.29
C GLU A 8 9.28 -19.31 16.33
N LYS A 9 10.10 -18.72 15.46
CA LYS A 9 10.18 -17.25 15.29
C LYS A 9 8.82 -16.64 14.96
N SER A 10 8.05 -17.27 14.06
CA SER A 10 6.74 -16.77 13.65
C SER A 10 5.73 -16.78 14.81
N GLU A 11 5.76 -17.81 15.65
CA GLU A 11 4.87 -17.94 16.81
C GLU A 11 5.17 -16.87 17.87
N ILE A 12 6.46 -16.65 18.16
CA ILE A 12 6.90 -15.60 19.10
C ILE A 12 6.45 -14.23 18.59
N PHE A 13 6.69 -13.94 17.31
CA PHE A 13 6.25 -12.69 16.70
C PHE A 13 4.74 -12.50 16.82
N LEU A 14 3.95 -13.52 16.46
CA LEU A 14 2.50 -13.45 16.52
C LEU A 14 2.01 -13.21 17.95
N SER A 15 2.59 -13.87 18.95
CA SER A 15 2.26 -13.65 20.37
C SER A 15 2.50 -12.20 20.81
N ILE A 16 3.64 -11.62 20.43
CA ILE A 16 3.98 -10.22 20.71
C ILE A 16 2.98 -9.27 20.03
N ILE A 17 2.69 -9.49 18.74
CA ILE A 17 1.75 -8.65 17.99
C ILE A 17 0.35 -8.74 18.56
N GLN A 18 -0.15 -9.93 18.90
CA GLN A 18 -1.47 -10.11 19.49
C GLN A 18 -1.59 -9.38 20.83
N SER A 19 -0.56 -9.45 21.67
CA SER A 19 -0.49 -8.77 22.97
C SER A 19 -0.50 -7.25 22.84
N HIS A 20 -0.01 -6.72 21.71
CA HIS A 20 0.15 -5.28 21.49
C HIS A 20 -0.72 -4.71 20.34
N LYS A 21 -1.68 -5.48 19.82
CA LYS A 21 -2.54 -5.08 18.70
C LYS A 21 -3.24 -3.74 18.91
N GLY A 22 -3.56 -3.40 20.16
CA GLY A 22 -4.18 -2.13 20.52
C GLY A 22 -3.34 -0.90 20.13
N ILE A 23 -2.01 -1.03 20.09
CA ILE A 23 -1.11 0.05 19.64
C ILE A 23 -1.28 0.28 18.13
N ILE A 24 -1.27 -0.79 17.34
CA ILE A 24 -1.45 -0.74 15.89
C ILE A 24 -2.85 -0.17 15.55
N TYR A 25 -3.90 -0.61 16.26
CA TYR A 25 -5.24 -0.05 16.10
C TYR A 25 -5.33 1.44 16.44
N LYS A 26 -4.67 1.89 17.51
CA LYS A 26 -4.66 3.32 17.85
C LYS A 26 -3.97 4.15 16.77
N VAL A 27 -2.80 3.70 16.29
CA VAL A 27 -2.05 4.41 15.25
C VAL A 27 -2.84 4.46 13.94
N THR A 28 -3.38 3.33 13.48
CA THR A 28 -4.18 3.28 12.24
C THR A 28 -5.41 4.19 12.31
N ASN A 29 -6.15 4.17 13.43
CA ASN A 29 -7.30 5.06 13.63
C ASN A 29 -6.94 6.55 13.71
N MET A 30 -5.72 6.88 14.14
CA MET A 30 -5.27 8.27 14.23
C MET A 30 -4.87 8.85 12.85
N TYR A 31 -4.36 8.01 11.95
CA TYR A 31 -3.81 8.45 10.66
C TYR A 31 -4.74 8.21 9.46
N CYS A 32 -5.74 7.33 9.58
CA CYS A 32 -6.66 6.98 8.49
C CYS A 32 -8.12 7.14 8.92
N LYS A 33 -8.96 7.66 8.03
CA LYS A 33 -10.39 7.93 8.31
C LYS A 33 -11.33 6.81 7.86
N ASN A 34 -11.13 6.29 6.65
CA ASN A 34 -11.95 5.20 6.11
C ASN A 34 -11.49 3.83 6.66
N VAL A 35 -12.29 2.80 6.45
CA VAL A 35 -11.97 1.44 6.92
C VAL A 35 -10.87 0.81 6.06
N GLU A 36 -10.89 1.04 4.76
CA GLU A 36 -9.95 0.46 3.79
C GLU A 36 -8.51 0.92 4.05
N ASP A 37 -8.25 2.23 4.16
CA ASP A 37 -6.90 2.74 4.44
C ASP A 37 -6.39 2.28 5.81
N ARG A 38 -7.29 2.09 6.78
CA ARG A 38 -6.93 1.52 8.09
C ARG A 38 -6.47 0.07 7.98
N GLN A 39 -7.17 -0.74 7.17
CA GLN A 39 -6.79 -2.12 6.93
C GLN A 39 -5.46 -2.20 6.19
N ASP A 40 -5.27 -1.40 5.15
CA ASP A 40 -4.02 -1.33 4.38
C ASP A 40 -2.84 -0.89 5.25
N LEU A 41 -3.02 0.19 6.02
CA LEU A 41 -1.99 0.68 6.93
C LEU A 41 -1.66 -0.37 8.00
N SER A 42 -2.66 -1.07 8.55
CA SER A 42 -2.42 -2.12 9.55
C SER A 42 -1.56 -3.26 9.00
N GLN A 43 -1.80 -3.66 7.75
CA GLN A 43 -1.03 -4.71 7.08
C GLN A 43 0.41 -4.25 6.83
N GLU A 44 0.58 -3.03 6.30
CA GLU A 44 1.92 -2.47 6.05
C GLU A 44 2.74 -2.38 7.35
N ILE A 45 2.10 -1.98 8.46
CA ILE A 45 2.74 -1.95 9.78
C ILE A 45 3.21 -3.35 10.19
N ILE A 46 2.36 -4.38 10.07
CA ILE A 46 2.70 -5.76 10.44
C ILE A 46 3.86 -6.28 9.58
N ILE A 47 3.83 -6.02 8.27
CA ILE A 47 4.92 -6.40 7.36
C ILE A 47 6.24 -5.73 7.78
N GLN A 48 6.21 -4.45 8.12
CA GLN A 48 7.41 -3.72 8.51
C GLN A 48 7.94 -4.18 9.88
N LEU A 49 7.05 -4.55 10.80
CA LEU A 49 7.41 -5.15 12.09
C LEU A 49 8.09 -6.50 11.86
N TRP A 50 7.56 -7.36 11.00
CA TRP A 50 8.16 -8.65 10.66
C TRP A 50 9.57 -8.49 10.08
N LYS A 51 9.72 -7.59 9.09
CA LYS A 51 11.03 -7.28 8.48
C LYS A 51 12.06 -6.75 9.49
N SER A 52 11.60 -6.08 10.53
CA SER A 52 12.45 -5.47 11.56
C SER A 52 12.67 -6.38 12.77
N PHE A 53 11.99 -7.52 12.84
CA PHE A 53 11.98 -8.38 14.02
C PHE A 53 13.35 -9.00 14.31
N ASP A 54 14.10 -9.37 13.27
CA ASP A 54 15.48 -9.89 13.40
C ASP A 54 16.46 -8.90 14.03
N ASN A 55 16.15 -7.61 13.96
CA ASN A 55 16.98 -6.53 14.50
C ASN A 55 16.37 -5.91 15.77
N TYR A 56 15.43 -6.61 16.41
CA TYR A 56 14.85 -6.16 17.66
C TYR A 56 15.89 -6.23 18.79
N ASP A 57 15.96 -5.17 19.59
CA ASP A 57 16.83 -5.08 20.76
C ASP A 57 15.98 -5.22 22.03
N ASP A 58 16.20 -6.31 22.75
CA ASP A 58 15.49 -6.67 24.00
C ASP A 58 15.69 -5.66 25.14
N LYS A 59 16.60 -4.69 25.00
CA LYS A 59 16.74 -3.57 25.95
C LYS A 59 15.54 -2.63 25.95
N PHE A 60 14.75 -2.62 24.88
CA PHE A 60 13.56 -1.79 24.78
C PHE A 60 12.29 -2.62 25.05
N LYS A 61 11.19 -1.96 25.40
CA LYS A 61 9.88 -2.63 25.49
C LYS A 61 9.34 -2.89 24.09
N HIS A 62 8.74 -4.06 23.86
CA HIS A 62 8.03 -4.37 22.60
C HIS A 62 7.00 -3.29 22.25
N SER A 63 6.28 -2.76 23.23
CA SER A 63 5.31 -1.66 23.04
C SER A 63 5.95 -0.41 22.43
N THR A 64 7.15 -0.03 22.89
CA THR A 64 7.86 1.15 22.40
C THR A 64 8.35 0.94 20.98
N TRP A 65 8.90 -0.25 20.71
CA TRP A 65 9.36 -0.62 19.38
C TRP A 65 8.22 -0.69 18.36
N ILE A 66 7.11 -1.33 18.73
CA ILE A 66 5.90 -1.42 17.89
C ILE A 66 5.35 -0.04 17.61
N TYR A 67 5.24 0.81 18.63
CA TYR A 67 4.74 2.18 18.46
C TYR A 67 5.62 2.97 17.49
N ARG A 68 6.96 2.90 17.64
CA ARG A 68 7.91 3.61 16.77
C ARG A 68 7.78 3.18 15.31
N ILE A 69 7.76 1.87 15.04
CA ILE A 69 7.60 1.36 13.67
C ILE A 69 6.23 1.74 13.11
N SER A 70 5.17 1.52 13.88
CA SER A 70 3.80 1.86 13.49
C SER A 70 3.67 3.34 13.10
N LEU A 71 4.24 4.23 13.91
CA LEU A 71 4.21 5.67 13.70
C LEU A 71 4.95 6.07 12.42
N ASN A 72 6.16 5.53 12.19
CA ASN A 72 6.95 5.83 11.00
C ASN A 72 6.26 5.38 9.71
N VAL A 73 5.65 4.19 9.74
CA VAL A 73 4.88 3.65 8.62
C VAL A 73 3.63 4.51 8.37
N ALA A 74 2.89 4.85 9.42
CA ALA A 74 1.69 5.68 9.31
C ALA A 74 1.97 7.09 8.76
N ILE A 75 3.05 7.74 9.21
CA ILE A 75 3.49 9.03 8.66
C ILE A 75 3.83 8.90 7.18
N SER A 76 4.55 7.84 6.80
CA SER A 76 4.93 7.59 5.40
C SER A 76 3.71 7.31 4.52
N PHE A 77 2.76 6.52 5.02
CA PHE A 77 1.49 6.22 4.37
C PHE A 77 0.67 7.50 4.15
N TYR A 78 0.47 8.28 5.21
CA TYR A 78 -0.27 9.55 5.16
C TYR A 78 0.35 10.56 4.18
N ARG A 79 1.69 10.65 4.12
CA ARG A 79 2.38 11.51 3.14
C ARG A 79 2.12 11.06 1.71
N LYS A 80 2.20 9.76 1.44
CA LYS A 80 1.91 9.19 0.10
C LYS A 80 0.45 9.42 -0.30
N GLU A 81 -0.48 9.20 0.61
CA GLU A 81 -1.92 9.43 0.40
C GLU A 81 -2.23 10.90 0.08
N ASN A 82 -1.64 11.84 0.81
CA ASN A 82 -1.81 13.27 0.52
C ASN A 82 -1.19 13.67 -0.82
N THR A 83 -0.04 13.11 -1.20
CA THR A 83 0.53 13.35 -2.53
C THR A 83 -0.38 12.77 -3.62
N ARG A 84 -0.90 11.55 -3.46
CA ARG A 84 -1.89 10.97 -4.40
C ARG A 84 -3.13 11.87 -4.52
N ARG A 85 -3.71 12.30 -3.39
CA ARG A 85 -4.88 13.19 -3.37
C ARG A 85 -4.64 14.53 -4.06
N LYS A 86 -3.44 15.10 -3.91
CA LYS A 86 -3.03 16.33 -4.60
C LYS A 86 -2.87 16.13 -6.12
N ILE A 87 -2.40 14.95 -6.53
CA ILE A 87 -2.30 14.60 -7.96
C ILE A 87 -3.69 14.34 -8.54
N THR A 88 -4.59 13.71 -7.78
CA THR A 88 -5.99 13.46 -8.17
C THR A 88 -6.90 14.68 -7.95
N ASN A 89 -6.34 15.90 -7.91
CA ASN A 89 -7.16 17.10 -7.85
C ASN A 89 -8.00 17.17 -9.15
N PRO A 90 -9.33 17.27 -9.08
CA PRO A 90 -10.22 17.18 -10.25
C PRO A 90 -10.26 18.48 -11.05
N LEU A 91 -9.10 19.08 -11.33
CA LEU A 91 -8.95 20.05 -12.42
C LEU A 91 -8.70 19.35 -13.76
N ILE A 92 -8.67 18.01 -13.79
CA ILE A 92 -8.54 17.19 -14.99
C ILE A 92 -9.90 16.64 -15.45
N ASP A 93 -10.89 16.48 -14.55
CA ASP A 93 -12.25 16.03 -14.92
C ASP A 93 -12.97 17.00 -15.87
N GLY A 94 -12.55 18.28 -15.92
CA GLY A 94 -13.09 19.28 -16.85
C GLY A 94 -12.26 19.49 -18.12
N ILE A 95 -11.11 18.83 -18.28
CA ILE A 95 -10.21 18.99 -19.43
C ILE A 95 -10.26 17.77 -20.37
N ILE A 96 -10.75 16.62 -19.89
CA ILE A 96 -11.11 15.52 -20.79
C ILE A 96 -12.49 15.84 -21.40
N ASN A 97 -12.53 16.88 -22.25
CA ASN A 97 -13.38 16.78 -23.43
C ASN A 97 -12.82 15.57 -24.18
N PHE A 98 -13.48 14.41 -24.06
CA PHE A 98 -13.55 13.53 -25.21
C PHE A 98 -14.23 14.39 -26.28
N PRO A 99 -13.52 14.86 -27.32
CA PRO A 99 -14.23 15.42 -28.45
C PRO A 99 -15.13 14.27 -28.89
N ASP A 100 -16.46 14.49 -28.95
CA ASP A 100 -17.34 13.57 -29.65
C ASP A 100 -16.63 13.16 -30.93
N GLU A 101 -16.41 11.85 -31.10
CA GLU A 101 -15.66 11.25 -32.20
C GLU A 101 -16.12 11.86 -33.53
N VAL A 102 -15.40 12.86 -34.01
CA VAL A 102 -15.39 13.17 -35.42
C VAL A 102 -14.53 12.07 -36.01
N LEU A 103 -15.20 11.05 -36.56
CA LEU A 103 -14.58 10.03 -37.39
C LEU A 103 -13.87 10.74 -38.56
N THR A 104 -12.59 11.08 -38.38
CA THR A 104 -11.75 11.55 -39.46
C THR A 104 -11.17 10.32 -40.17
N GLU A 105 -11.06 10.38 -41.50
CA GLU A 105 -10.53 9.28 -42.34
C GLU A 105 -9.16 8.75 -41.85
N ASP A 106 -8.39 9.62 -41.19
CA ASP A 106 -7.11 9.28 -40.57
C ASP A 106 -7.26 8.25 -39.43
N THR A 107 -8.28 8.40 -38.57
CA THR A 107 -8.51 7.48 -37.43
C THR A 107 -8.95 6.08 -37.88
N GLU A 108 -9.69 5.97 -38.97
CA GLU A 108 -10.09 4.67 -39.55
C GLU A 108 -8.88 3.94 -40.16
N THR A 109 -7.95 4.71 -40.73
CA THR A 109 -6.69 4.19 -41.28
C THR A 109 -5.79 3.66 -40.16
N ASP A 110 -5.66 4.42 -39.07
CA ASP A 110 -4.89 4.01 -37.89
C ASP A 110 -5.47 2.75 -37.22
N LEU A 111 -6.80 2.64 -37.16
CA LEU A 111 -7.48 1.47 -36.59
C LEU A 111 -7.23 0.21 -37.42
N LYS A 112 -7.23 0.32 -38.75
CA LYS A 112 -6.91 -0.79 -39.67
C LYS A 112 -5.47 -1.26 -39.51
N ILE A 113 -4.52 -0.33 -39.37
CA ILE A 113 -3.11 -0.64 -39.13
C ILE A 113 -2.94 -1.39 -37.80
N LEU A 114 -3.59 -0.92 -36.73
CA LEU A 114 -3.54 -1.58 -35.43
C LEU A 114 -4.06 -3.02 -35.48
N GLN A 115 -5.23 -3.23 -36.11
CA GLN A 115 -5.82 -4.57 -36.26
C GLN A 115 -4.93 -5.51 -37.07
N GLN A 116 -4.28 -5.00 -38.12
CA GLN A 116 -3.34 -5.77 -38.92
C GLN A 116 -2.13 -6.22 -38.09
N LEU A 117 -1.54 -5.34 -37.28
CA LEU A 117 -0.41 -5.68 -36.41
C LEU A 117 -0.78 -6.70 -35.33
N VAL A 118 -1.96 -6.57 -34.72
CA VAL A 118 -2.46 -7.53 -33.73
C VAL A 118 -2.68 -8.90 -34.36
N SER A 119 -3.14 -8.96 -35.61
CA SER A 119 -3.35 -10.23 -36.32
C SER A 119 -2.05 -10.98 -36.62
N GLN A 120 -0.93 -10.26 -36.78
CA GLN A 120 0.40 -10.84 -37.02
C GLN A 120 1.08 -11.39 -35.76
N LEU A 121 0.54 -11.11 -34.58
CA LEU A 121 1.03 -11.62 -33.30
C LEU A 121 0.36 -12.95 -32.89
N LYS A 122 -0.46 -13.52 -33.77
CA LYS A 122 -1.03 -14.88 -33.67
C LYS A 122 -0.35 -15.80 -34.67
#